data_AF-A0A9N9IH30-F1
#
_entry.id   AF-A0A9N9IH30-F1
#
_cell.length_a   1.000
_cell.length_b   1.000
_cell.length_c   1.000
_cell.angle_alpha   90.00
_cell.angle_beta   90.00
_cell.angle_gamma   90.00
#
_symmetry.space_group_name_H-M   'P 1'
#
loop_
_entity.id
_entity.type
_entity.pdbx_description
1 polymer ?
#
loop_
_entity_poly.entity_id
_entity_poly.type
_entity_poly.pdbx_seq_one_letter_code
_entity_poly.pdbx_strand_id
1 'polypeptide(L)'
;MPVAILGTQIILWCFDVRNNSKFKVVIGVGNDIDDLKEAIKEKCEYGFASHLLRLWRVNTDQTIFEVLNDELKDTAKTIGETFYGVQGDNIRAVVRADTEELRAHLEALKLGHELGYDEAHFQSDLPLESEIKRIKREKEYRETVNIGLKAKPPSSGAKPSTFFTTQINNPILNGRPLELTGPPITIYNRNFTQFLEDFNNMKLKVPPDILEWVMDIISASADKYFNEDGRIKKMREILSKKFGTIALTSYGKGCQCDGLLTAKVGLLDAYIGIIKGKNEVGSDETDP
;
A
#
# COMPACT_ATOMS: atom_id res chain seq x y z
N MET A 1 -40.24 -28.16 5.47
CA MET A 1 -41.23 -28.96 4.75
C MET A 1 -40.81 -28.88 3.30
N PRO A 2 -40.71 -30.01 2.58
CA PRO A 2 -40.23 -29.99 1.21
C PRO A 2 -41.14 -29.10 0.36
N VAL A 3 -40.53 -28.24 -0.46
CA VAL A 3 -41.24 -27.35 -1.39
C VAL A 3 -42.10 -28.19 -2.33
N ALA A 4 -43.38 -27.85 -2.46
CA ALA A 4 -44.29 -28.57 -3.34
C ALA A 4 -43.91 -28.31 -4.82
N ILE A 5 -43.83 -29.36 -5.63
CA ILE A 5 -43.52 -29.25 -7.06
C ILE A 5 -44.80 -28.84 -7.80
N LEU A 6 -44.83 -27.60 -8.32
CA LEU A 6 -45.96 -27.07 -9.08
C LEU A 6 -45.71 -27.20 -10.58
N GLY A 7 -46.60 -27.91 -11.30
CA GLY A 7 -46.47 -28.14 -12.73
C GLY A 7 -45.38 -29.15 -13.11
N THR A 8 -44.85 -29.04 -14.34
CA THR A 8 -43.78 -29.93 -14.84
C THR A 8 -42.48 -29.73 -14.07
N GLN A 9 -41.84 -30.83 -13.69
CA GLN A 9 -40.57 -30.81 -12.96
C GLN A 9 -39.40 -30.42 -13.88
N ILE A 10 -38.50 -29.58 -13.37
CA ILE A 10 -37.20 -29.27 -13.97
C ILE A 10 -36.07 -29.48 -12.97
N ILE A 11 -34.85 -29.64 -13.49
CA ILE A 11 -33.61 -29.72 -12.71
C ILE A 11 -32.79 -28.48 -13.01
N LEU A 12 -32.46 -27.72 -11.96
CA LEU A 12 -31.58 -26.58 -12.05
C LEU A 12 -30.23 -26.93 -11.42
N TRP A 13 -29.16 -26.67 -12.16
CA TRP A 13 -27.81 -26.68 -11.61
C TRP A 13 -27.55 -25.35 -10.92
N CYS A 14 -27.28 -25.42 -9.63
CA CYS A 14 -27.00 -24.27 -8.78
C CYS A 14 -25.54 -24.28 -8.35
N PHE A 15 -25.01 -23.09 -8.09
CA PHE A 15 -23.68 -22.91 -7.54
C PHE A 15 -23.75 -22.06 -6.28
N ASP A 16 -23.23 -22.60 -5.18
CA ASP A 16 -23.03 -21.85 -3.93
C ASP A 16 -21.65 -21.20 -3.96
N VAL A 17 -21.63 -19.86 -4.04
CA VAL A 17 -20.39 -19.09 -4.05
C VAL A 17 -19.62 -19.23 -2.75
N ARG A 18 -20.30 -19.45 -1.63
CA ARG A 18 -19.67 -19.51 -0.30
C ARG A 18 -18.76 -20.73 -0.16
N ASN A 19 -19.22 -21.86 -0.69
CA ASN A 19 -18.55 -23.16 -0.53
C ASN A 19 -17.98 -23.70 -1.85
N ASN A 20 -17.98 -22.88 -2.92
CA ASN A 20 -17.54 -23.26 -4.27
C ASN A 20 -18.13 -24.60 -4.74
N SER A 21 -19.41 -24.84 -4.42
CA SER A 21 -20.04 -26.15 -4.60
C SER A 21 -21.15 -26.10 -5.63
N LYS A 22 -21.21 -27.13 -6.49
CA LYS A 22 -22.27 -27.34 -7.48
C LYS A 22 -23.25 -28.37 -6.95
N PHE A 23 -24.53 -28.08 -7.04
CA PHE A 23 -25.58 -29.00 -6.63
C PHE A 23 -26.81 -28.86 -7.53
N LYS A 24 -27.66 -29.89 -7.51
CA LYS A 24 -28.90 -29.92 -8.27
C LYS A 24 -30.08 -29.61 -7.36
N VAL A 25 -30.94 -28.72 -7.83
CA VAL A 25 -32.24 -28.44 -7.23
C VAL A 25 -33.33 -28.92 -8.17
N VAL A 26 -34.28 -29.65 -7.61
CA VAL A 26 -35.48 -30.11 -8.30
C VAL A 26 -36.61 -29.15 -7.95
N ILE A 27 -37.26 -28.56 -8.95
CA ILE A 27 -38.37 -27.62 -8.75
C ILE A 27 -39.36 -27.69 -9.92
N GLY A 28 -40.62 -27.28 -9.71
CA GLY A 28 -41.63 -27.23 -10.75
C GLY A 28 -41.61 -25.91 -11.53
N VAL A 29 -41.98 -25.95 -12.81
CA VAL A 29 -42.08 -24.75 -13.65
C VAL A 29 -43.14 -23.75 -13.17
N GLY A 30 -44.13 -24.20 -12.40
CA GLY A 30 -45.18 -23.35 -11.84
C GLY A 30 -44.83 -22.75 -10.47
N ASN A 31 -43.68 -23.11 -9.89
CA ASN A 31 -43.19 -22.50 -8.65
C ASN A 31 -42.70 -21.08 -8.90
N ASP A 32 -42.59 -20.28 -7.84
CA ASP A 32 -42.01 -18.93 -7.89
C ASP A 32 -40.54 -18.90 -7.42
N ILE A 33 -39.97 -17.70 -7.36
CA ILE A 33 -38.58 -17.50 -6.94
C ILE A 33 -38.36 -17.77 -5.44
N ASP A 34 -39.37 -17.57 -4.60
CA ASP A 34 -39.25 -17.82 -3.16
C ASP A 34 -39.30 -19.32 -2.84
N ASP A 35 -40.13 -20.07 -3.57
CA ASP A 35 -40.10 -21.54 -3.60
C ASP A 35 -38.71 -22.06 -4.00
N LEU A 36 -38.07 -21.44 -5.00
CA LEU A 36 -36.70 -21.79 -5.40
C LEU A 36 -35.68 -21.50 -4.31
N LYS A 37 -35.81 -20.39 -3.58
CA LYS A 37 -34.93 -20.07 -2.45
C LYS A 37 -35.09 -21.08 -1.31
N GLU A 38 -36.31 -21.50 -0.98
CA GLU A 38 -36.53 -22.55 0.02
C GLU A 38 -35.95 -23.90 -0.44
N ALA A 39 -36.13 -24.28 -1.71
CA ALA A 39 -35.58 -25.53 -2.25
C ALA A 39 -34.04 -25.54 -2.26
N ILE A 40 -33.41 -24.40 -2.53
CA ILE A 40 -31.96 -24.21 -2.44
C ILE A 40 -31.48 -24.28 -1.00
N LYS A 41 -32.20 -23.63 -0.07
CA LYS A 41 -31.86 -23.63 1.36
C LYS A 41 -31.82 -25.04 1.93
N GLU A 42 -32.73 -25.94 1.53
CA GLU A 42 -32.68 -27.35 1.96
C GLU A 42 -31.43 -28.11 1.46
N LYS A 43 -30.72 -27.58 0.45
CA LYS A 43 -29.46 -28.15 -0.08
C LYS A 43 -28.20 -27.47 0.46
N CYS A 44 -28.31 -26.28 1.05
CA CYS A 44 -27.21 -25.59 1.69
C CYS A 44 -27.11 -26.04 3.16
N GLU A 45 -25.98 -26.61 3.59
CA GLU A 45 -25.78 -27.15 4.95
C GLU A 45 -25.84 -26.10 6.08
N TYR A 46 -25.93 -24.81 5.74
CA TYR A 46 -25.92 -23.70 6.69
C TYR A 46 -27.33 -23.10 6.81
N GLY A 47 -27.93 -23.20 8.00
CA GLY A 47 -29.32 -22.85 8.34
C GLY A 47 -29.70 -21.36 8.25
N PHE A 48 -29.57 -20.77 7.06
CA PHE A 48 -30.08 -19.43 6.78
C PHE A 48 -31.57 -19.44 6.49
N ALA A 49 -32.23 -18.31 6.72
CA ALA A 49 -33.59 -18.09 6.24
C ALA A 49 -33.58 -17.81 4.73
N SER A 50 -34.49 -18.43 3.98
CA SER A 50 -34.58 -18.39 2.51
C SER A 50 -34.64 -16.98 1.94
N HIS A 51 -35.32 -16.06 2.63
CA HIS A 51 -35.46 -14.66 2.23
C HIS A 51 -34.13 -13.89 2.20
N LEU A 52 -33.06 -14.40 2.81
CA LEU A 52 -31.72 -13.82 2.77
C LEU A 52 -30.91 -14.27 1.55
N LEU A 53 -31.42 -15.25 0.78
CA LEU A 53 -30.78 -15.72 -0.43
C LEU A 53 -31.04 -14.75 -1.58
N ARG A 54 -29.97 -14.25 -2.20
CA ARG A 54 -30.01 -13.56 -3.49
C ARG A 54 -29.65 -14.55 -4.60
N LEU A 55 -30.46 -14.61 -5.65
CA LEU A 55 -30.28 -15.51 -6.78
C LEU A 55 -29.94 -14.71 -8.02
N TRP A 56 -28.97 -15.20 -8.80
CA TRP A 56 -28.57 -14.58 -10.06
C TRP A 56 -28.70 -15.60 -11.18
N ARG A 57 -29.29 -15.19 -12.31
CA ARG A 57 -29.40 -16.05 -13.49
C ARG A 57 -28.07 -16.05 -14.22
N VAL A 58 -27.54 -17.24 -14.49
CA VAL A 58 -26.31 -17.43 -15.26
C VAL A 58 -26.52 -18.49 -16.35
N ASN A 59 -25.65 -18.49 -17.36
CA ASN A 59 -25.65 -19.50 -18.43
C ASN A 59 -24.20 -19.83 -18.79
N THR A 60 -23.53 -20.57 -17.93
CA THR A 60 -22.11 -20.90 -18.08
C THR A 60 -21.81 -22.30 -17.54
N ASP A 61 -20.84 -22.97 -18.17
CA ASP A 61 -20.19 -24.20 -17.71
C ASP A 61 -18.87 -23.91 -16.95
N GLN A 62 -18.34 -22.69 -17.08
CA GLN A 62 -17.09 -22.19 -16.51
C GLN A 62 -17.27 -21.08 -15.46
N THR A 63 -16.18 -20.77 -14.76
CA THR A 63 -15.96 -19.86 -13.62
C THR A 63 -16.85 -18.61 -13.63
N ILE A 64 -17.55 -18.36 -12.51
CA ILE A 64 -18.69 -17.42 -12.38
C ILE A 64 -18.27 -15.93 -12.36
N PHE A 65 -16.96 -15.65 -12.42
CA PHE A 65 -16.42 -14.32 -12.17
C PHE A 65 -16.75 -13.25 -13.24
N GLU A 66 -17.22 -13.65 -14.43
CA GLU A 66 -17.48 -12.71 -15.54
C GLU A 66 -18.94 -12.60 -16.02
N VAL A 67 -19.86 -13.49 -15.62
CA VAL A 67 -21.19 -13.57 -16.25
C VAL A 67 -22.31 -13.64 -15.22
N LEU A 68 -22.44 -12.56 -14.47
CA LEU A 68 -23.62 -12.29 -13.65
C LEU A 68 -24.60 -11.47 -14.48
N ASN A 69 -25.59 -12.13 -15.11
CA ASN A 69 -26.49 -11.45 -16.05
C ASN A 69 -27.54 -10.58 -15.32
N ASP A 70 -28.48 -11.22 -14.61
CA ASP A 70 -29.58 -10.53 -13.93
C ASP A 70 -29.80 -11.09 -12.51
N GLU A 71 -29.95 -10.21 -11.53
CA GLU A 71 -30.39 -10.58 -10.18
C GLU A 71 -31.91 -10.89 -10.22
N LEU A 72 -32.29 -12.09 -9.78
CA LEU A 72 -33.68 -12.56 -9.77
C LEU A 72 -34.43 -11.95 -8.57
N LYS A 73 -35.01 -10.76 -8.79
CA LYS A 73 -35.77 -9.99 -7.78
C LYS A 73 -37.28 -10.08 -7.92
N ASP A 74 -37.76 -10.45 -9.10
CA ASP A 74 -39.19 -10.47 -9.42
C ASP A 74 -39.80 -11.80 -8.97
N THR A 75 -40.48 -11.78 -7.82
CA THR A 75 -41.14 -12.96 -7.24
C THR A 75 -42.49 -13.27 -7.89
N ALA A 76 -43.02 -12.39 -8.75
CA ALA A 76 -44.30 -12.61 -9.42
C ALA A 76 -44.19 -13.52 -10.65
N LYS A 77 -42.96 -13.77 -11.14
CA LYS A 77 -42.70 -14.67 -12.26
C LYS A 77 -42.48 -16.09 -11.79
N THR A 78 -43.03 -17.02 -12.56
CA THR A 78 -42.81 -18.44 -12.34
C THR A 78 -41.41 -18.87 -12.80
N ILE A 79 -40.94 -20.00 -12.30
CA ILE A 79 -39.70 -20.64 -12.73
C ILE A 79 -39.73 -20.97 -14.23
N GLY A 80 -40.87 -21.40 -14.76
CA GLY A 80 -41.06 -21.69 -16.19
C GLY A 80 -40.90 -20.46 -17.07
N GLU A 81 -41.35 -19.30 -16.61
CA GLU A 81 -41.15 -18.02 -17.31
C GLU A 81 -39.71 -17.52 -17.17
N THR A 82 -39.10 -17.70 -15.99
CA THR A 82 -37.75 -17.21 -15.67
C THR A 82 -36.66 -18.02 -16.38
N PHE A 83 -36.87 -19.32 -16.53
CA PHE A 83 -35.94 -20.28 -17.13
C PHE A 83 -36.51 -20.94 -18.38
N TYR A 84 -37.35 -20.20 -19.13
CA TYR A 84 -37.97 -20.70 -20.36
C TYR A 84 -36.94 -21.23 -21.38
N GLY A 85 -37.19 -22.42 -21.94
CA GLY A 85 -36.36 -23.01 -22.99
C GLY A 85 -34.99 -23.52 -22.52
N VAL A 86 -34.75 -23.62 -21.22
CA VAL A 86 -33.47 -24.09 -20.67
C VAL A 86 -33.32 -25.62 -20.85
N GLN A 87 -32.27 -26.03 -21.57
CA GLN A 87 -31.81 -27.43 -21.69
C GLN A 87 -30.30 -27.52 -21.38
N GLY A 88 -29.83 -28.70 -20.95
CA GLY A 88 -28.41 -29.00 -20.69
C GLY A 88 -27.93 -28.86 -19.23
N ASP A 89 -26.64 -29.13 -18.99
CA ASP A 89 -26.00 -29.24 -17.66
C ASP A 89 -25.35 -27.94 -17.14
N ASN A 90 -25.61 -26.80 -17.79
CA ASN A 90 -25.00 -25.52 -17.40
C ASN A 90 -25.58 -25.02 -16.07
N ILE A 91 -24.75 -24.32 -15.27
CA ILE A 91 -25.19 -23.67 -14.04
C ILE A 91 -26.19 -22.56 -14.43
N ARG A 92 -27.32 -22.50 -13.73
CA ARG A 92 -28.44 -21.59 -14.04
C ARG A 92 -28.73 -20.59 -12.93
N ALA A 93 -28.38 -20.90 -11.69
CA ALA A 93 -28.59 -20.03 -10.55
C ALA A 93 -27.36 -19.98 -9.63
N VAL A 94 -26.94 -18.76 -9.26
CA VAL A 94 -25.88 -18.50 -8.28
C VAL A 94 -26.50 -18.04 -6.98
N VAL A 95 -26.11 -18.65 -5.86
CA VAL A 95 -26.68 -18.41 -4.52
C VAL A 95 -25.77 -17.51 -3.69
N ARG A 96 -26.33 -16.42 -3.13
CA ARG A 96 -25.61 -15.40 -2.35
C ARG A 96 -26.31 -15.15 -1.00
N ALA A 97 -25.56 -14.97 0.08
CA ALA A 97 -26.01 -14.26 1.28
C ALA A 97 -25.22 -12.93 1.38
N ASP A 98 -25.83 -11.87 1.91
CA ASP A 98 -25.20 -10.55 1.98
C ASP A 98 -24.16 -10.52 3.11
N THR A 99 -22.92 -10.16 2.79
CA THR A 99 -21.99 -9.45 3.69
C THR A 99 -20.74 -9.00 2.94
N GLU A 100 -20.16 -7.87 3.38
CA GLU A 100 -18.93 -7.23 2.88
C GLU A 100 -17.72 -8.17 2.70
N GLU A 101 -17.72 -9.32 3.37
CA GLU A 101 -16.68 -10.35 3.31
C GLU A 101 -16.43 -10.88 1.89
N LEU A 102 -17.47 -11.06 1.07
CA LEU A 102 -17.27 -11.52 -0.31
C LEU A 102 -16.71 -10.42 -1.23
N ARG A 103 -17.06 -9.15 -0.97
CA ARG A 103 -16.45 -8.03 -1.70
C ARG A 103 -14.97 -7.94 -1.38
N ALA A 104 -14.61 -8.05 -0.11
CA ALA A 104 -13.22 -8.11 0.33
C ALA A 104 -12.49 -9.32 -0.28
N HIS A 105 -13.15 -10.49 -0.34
CA HIS A 105 -12.59 -11.70 -0.92
C HIS A 105 -12.36 -11.60 -2.44
N LEU A 106 -13.32 -11.05 -3.18
CA LEU A 106 -13.19 -10.81 -4.62
C LEU A 106 -12.11 -9.75 -4.94
N GLU A 107 -12.01 -8.71 -4.13
CA GLU A 107 -10.93 -7.73 -4.22
C GLU A 107 -9.57 -8.39 -3.92
N ALA A 108 -9.48 -9.27 -2.92
CA ALA A 108 -8.25 -9.99 -2.57
C ALA A 108 -7.79 -10.98 -3.65
N LEU A 109 -8.71 -11.75 -4.23
CA LEU A 109 -8.41 -12.68 -5.32
C LEU A 109 -7.96 -11.97 -6.60
N LYS A 110 -8.63 -10.87 -6.98
CA LYS A 110 -8.20 -10.01 -8.10
C LYS A 110 -6.79 -9.46 -7.85
N LEU A 111 -6.51 -9.02 -6.62
CA LEU A 111 -5.19 -8.51 -6.24
C LEU A 111 -4.10 -9.59 -6.28
N GLY A 112 -4.41 -10.80 -5.82
CA GLY A 112 -3.48 -11.94 -5.84
C GLY A 112 -3.09 -12.34 -7.25
N HIS A 113 -4.06 -12.37 -8.17
CA HIS A 113 -3.82 -12.68 -9.58
C HIS A 113 -2.96 -11.60 -10.26
N GLU A 114 -3.21 -10.31 -9.99
CA GLU A 114 -2.37 -9.20 -10.49
C GLU A 114 -0.92 -9.24 -9.97
N LEU A 115 -0.68 -9.87 -8.82
CA LEU A 115 0.65 -10.04 -8.20
C LEU A 115 1.35 -11.34 -8.59
N GLY A 116 0.71 -12.21 -9.37
CA GLY A 116 1.28 -13.47 -9.87
C GLY A 116 1.19 -14.65 -8.90
N TYR A 117 0.23 -14.64 -7.96
CA TYR A 117 -0.05 -15.79 -7.10
C TYR A 117 -1.04 -16.76 -7.76
N ASP A 118 -0.74 -18.07 -7.76
CA ASP A 118 -1.61 -19.11 -8.32
C ASP A 118 -2.88 -19.34 -7.47
N GLU A 119 -3.99 -19.67 -8.13
CA GLU A 119 -5.30 -19.98 -7.49
C GLU A 119 -5.22 -21.03 -6.38
N ALA A 120 -4.25 -21.95 -6.47
CA ALA A 120 -4.01 -23.00 -5.47
C ALA A 120 -3.59 -22.45 -4.10
N HIS A 121 -3.06 -21.23 -4.02
CA HIS A 121 -2.60 -20.66 -2.75
C HIS A 121 -3.76 -20.16 -1.86
N PHE A 122 -4.93 -19.92 -2.44
CA PHE A 122 -6.15 -19.44 -1.76
C PHE A 122 -7.11 -20.58 -1.38
N GLN A 123 -6.79 -21.84 -1.69
CA GLN A 123 -7.71 -22.98 -1.56
C GLN A 123 -7.88 -23.54 -0.15
N SER A 124 -7.20 -23.03 0.89
CA SER A 124 -7.15 -23.74 2.18
C SER A 124 -7.71 -23.03 3.41
N ASP A 125 -7.98 -21.73 3.40
CA ASP A 125 -8.74 -21.06 4.45
C ASP A 125 -9.16 -19.69 3.93
N LEU A 126 -10.35 -19.20 4.31
CA LEU A 126 -10.77 -17.83 4.03
C LEU A 126 -9.61 -16.89 4.42
N PRO A 127 -9.12 -16.01 3.52
CA PRO A 127 -8.09 -15.05 3.90
C PRO A 127 -8.68 -14.20 5.02
N LEU A 128 -8.17 -14.41 6.23
CA LEU A 128 -8.51 -13.59 7.39
C LEU A 128 -8.35 -12.12 6.97
N GLU A 129 -9.13 -11.19 7.53
CA GLU A 129 -9.03 -9.76 7.19
C GLU A 129 -7.57 -9.23 7.22
N SER A 130 -6.73 -9.83 8.07
CA SER A 130 -5.28 -9.58 8.12
C SER A 130 -4.51 -9.94 6.85
N GLU A 131 -4.89 -11.01 6.16
CA GLU A 131 -4.27 -11.52 4.94
C GLU A 131 -4.60 -10.61 3.76
N ILE A 132 -5.85 -10.18 3.63
CA ILE A 132 -6.27 -9.18 2.63
C ILE A 132 -5.50 -7.86 2.85
N LYS A 133 -5.42 -7.41 4.11
CA LYS A 133 -4.61 -6.23 4.49
C LYS A 133 -3.10 -6.43 4.22
N ARG A 134 -2.59 -7.67 4.26
CA ARG A 134 -1.20 -7.99 3.95
C ARG A 134 -0.94 -7.86 2.45
N ILE A 135 -1.75 -8.50 1.62
CA ILE A 135 -1.62 -8.49 0.16
C ILE A 135 -1.78 -7.06 -0.38
N LYS A 136 -2.75 -6.30 0.14
CA LYS A 136 -2.90 -4.88 -0.20
C LYS A 136 -1.65 -4.06 0.08
N ARG A 137 -1.07 -4.21 1.29
CA ARG A 137 0.18 -3.54 1.66
C ARG A 137 1.37 -3.98 0.81
N GLU A 138 1.44 -5.25 0.43
CA GLU A 138 2.51 -5.75 -0.43
C GLU A 138 2.43 -5.14 -1.84
N LYS A 139 1.23 -5.02 -2.41
CA LYS A 139 1.02 -4.33 -3.68
C LYS A 139 1.44 -2.87 -3.59
N GLU A 140 0.93 -2.14 -2.60
CA GLU A 140 1.28 -0.73 -2.35
C GLU A 140 2.80 -0.54 -2.19
N TYR A 141 3.47 -1.46 -1.48
CA TYR A 141 4.92 -1.46 -1.32
C TYR A 141 5.65 -1.65 -2.65
N ARG A 142 5.30 -2.70 -3.43
CA ARG A 142 5.93 -2.97 -4.74
C ARG A 142 5.75 -1.81 -5.71
N GLU A 143 4.57 -1.21 -5.73
CA GLU A 143 4.29 -0.03 -6.54
C GLU A 143 5.13 1.17 -6.11
N THR A 144 5.22 1.44 -4.80
CA THR A 144 6.07 2.50 -4.25
C THR A 144 7.55 2.30 -4.61
N VAL A 145 8.06 1.06 -4.50
CA VAL A 145 9.45 0.74 -4.88
C VAL A 145 9.66 0.97 -6.38
N ASN A 146 8.74 0.52 -7.22
CA ASN A 146 8.84 0.70 -8.67
C ASN A 146 8.80 2.18 -9.09
N ILE A 147 7.98 3.00 -8.42
CA ILE A 147 7.96 4.46 -8.60
C ILE A 147 9.32 5.03 -8.17
N GLY A 148 9.82 4.66 -6.99
CA GLY A 148 11.11 5.12 -6.48
C GLY A 148 12.29 4.78 -7.39
N LEU A 149 12.28 3.60 -8.04
CA LEU A 149 13.32 3.19 -8.99
C LEU A 149 13.28 3.99 -10.31
N LYS A 150 12.10 4.47 -10.72
CA LYS A 150 11.93 5.32 -11.91
C LYS A 150 12.11 6.81 -11.61
N ALA A 151 11.97 7.19 -10.34
CA ALA A 151 12.10 8.56 -9.89
C ALA A 151 13.55 9.07 -10.08
N LYS A 152 13.67 10.35 -10.42
CA LYS A 152 14.96 11.02 -10.33
C LYS A 152 15.41 11.07 -8.86
N PRO A 153 16.73 11.13 -8.58
CA PRO A 153 17.23 11.37 -7.24
C PRO A 153 16.51 12.57 -6.59
N PRO A 154 16.17 12.52 -5.29
CA PRO A 154 15.39 13.58 -4.64
C PRO A 154 15.95 14.98 -4.85
N SER A 155 17.28 15.14 -4.85
CA SER A 155 17.95 16.42 -5.12
C SER A 155 17.70 16.97 -6.53
N SER A 156 17.61 16.08 -7.53
CA SER A 156 17.31 16.46 -8.91
C SER A 156 15.82 16.72 -9.11
N GLY A 157 14.96 15.91 -8.47
CA GLY A 157 13.50 16.07 -8.49
C GLY A 157 13.03 17.30 -7.72
N ALA A 158 13.77 17.75 -6.71
CA ALA A 158 13.47 18.93 -5.90
C ALA A 158 13.80 20.27 -6.59
N LYS A 159 14.45 20.26 -7.76
CA LYS A 159 14.80 21.49 -8.48
C LYS A 159 13.55 22.26 -8.88
N PRO A 160 13.46 23.59 -8.66
CA PRO A 160 12.26 24.37 -8.96
C PRO A 160 11.72 24.16 -10.37
N SER A 161 12.60 24.03 -11.37
CA SER A 161 12.25 23.82 -12.78
C SER A 161 11.55 22.49 -13.09
N THR A 162 11.72 21.47 -12.25
CA THR A 162 11.17 20.12 -12.48
C THR A 162 10.34 19.58 -11.31
N PHE A 163 10.21 20.37 -10.25
CA PHE A 163 9.57 19.96 -9.00
C PHE A 163 8.14 19.48 -9.20
N PHE A 164 7.29 20.33 -9.82
CA PHE A 164 5.89 19.98 -10.03
C PHE A 164 5.72 18.77 -10.95
N THR A 165 6.51 18.67 -12.02
CA THR A 165 6.50 17.50 -12.91
C THR A 165 6.92 16.23 -12.17
N THR A 166 7.89 16.33 -11.27
CA THR A 166 8.31 15.20 -10.45
C THR A 166 7.21 14.82 -9.46
N GLN A 167 6.59 15.78 -8.78
CA GLN A 167 5.51 15.51 -7.83
C GLN A 167 4.27 14.88 -8.46
N ILE A 168 3.98 15.19 -9.73
CA ILE A 168 2.86 14.57 -10.47
C ILE A 168 3.17 13.11 -10.83
N ASN A 169 4.38 12.84 -11.32
CA ASN A 169 4.70 11.53 -11.90
C ASN A 169 5.31 10.54 -10.90
N ASN A 170 6.09 11.04 -9.95
CA ASN A 170 6.81 10.26 -8.94
C ASN A 170 6.86 11.07 -7.64
N PRO A 171 5.74 11.13 -6.89
CA PRO A 171 5.61 12.02 -5.75
C PRO A 171 6.64 11.71 -4.66
N ILE A 172 7.30 12.77 -4.16
CA ILE A 172 8.13 12.69 -2.97
C ILE A 172 7.22 12.99 -1.79
N LEU A 173 6.97 11.98 -0.96
CA LEU A 173 6.00 12.05 0.14
C LEU A 173 6.55 12.79 1.39
N ASN A 174 7.05 14.01 1.19
CA ASN A 174 7.68 14.85 2.24
C ASN A 174 6.80 16.02 2.69
N GLY A 175 5.50 16.02 2.35
CA GLY A 175 4.55 17.08 2.68
C GLY A 175 4.69 18.33 1.80
N ARG A 176 5.25 18.20 0.59
CA ARG A 176 5.35 19.32 -0.38
C ARG A 176 4.80 18.90 -1.75
N PRO A 177 3.53 19.22 -2.09
CA PRO A 177 2.53 19.92 -1.27
C PRO A 177 1.97 19.05 -0.13
N LEU A 178 1.21 19.65 0.80
CA LEU A 178 0.82 19.03 2.08
C LEU A 178 0.07 17.71 1.91
N GLU A 179 -0.64 17.56 0.79
CA GLU A 179 -1.39 16.36 0.40
C GLU A 179 -0.46 15.16 0.13
N LEU A 180 0.82 15.42 -0.19
CA LEU A 180 1.85 14.40 -0.42
C LEU A 180 2.65 14.14 0.85
N THR A 181 1.97 13.79 1.94
CA THR A 181 2.60 13.43 3.21
C THR A 181 2.65 11.92 3.36
N GLY A 182 3.85 11.35 3.46
CA GLY A 182 4.05 9.94 3.74
C GLY A 182 3.83 9.63 5.23
N PRO A 183 3.70 8.35 5.59
CA PRO A 183 3.72 7.98 7.00
C PRO A 183 5.01 8.51 7.65
N PRO A 184 4.93 9.13 8.83
CA PRO A 184 6.10 9.70 9.48
C PRO A 184 7.15 8.61 9.73
N ILE A 185 8.38 8.87 9.32
CA ILE A 185 9.51 8.03 9.71
C ILE A 185 9.88 8.42 11.14
N THR A 186 9.36 7.69 12.11
CA THR A 186 9.73 7.88 13.52
C THR A 186 10.95 7.02 13.83
N ILE A 187 12.11 7.65 13.97
CA ILE A 187 13.33 6.97 14.43
C ILE A 187 13.32 6.97 15.97
N TYR A 188 13.00 5.83 16.57
CA TYR A 188 13.06 5.65 18.02
C TYR A 188 14.52 5.50 18.47
N ASN A 189 15.19 6.62 18.71
CA ASN A 189 16.50 6.64 19.36
C ASN A 189 16.45 7.59 20.55
N ARG A 190 16.94 7.14 21.70
CA ARG A 190 16.96 7.92 22.94
C ARG A 190 17.63 9.28 22.76
N ASN A 191 18.64 9.39 21.90
CA ASN A 191 19.32 10.66 21.63
C ASN A 191 18.38 11.68 20.95
N PHE A 192 17.51 11.23 20.04
CA PHE A 192 16.53 12.12 19.41
C PHE A 192 15.42 12.52 20.39
N THR A 193 15.00 11.61 21.27
CA THR A 193 14.06 11.95 22.35
C THR A 193 14.68 13.00 23.29
N GLN A 194 15.91 12.79 23.74
CA GLN A 194 16.62 13.74 24.60
C GLN A 194 16.77 15.10 23.91
N PHE A 195 17.11 15.12 22.62
CA PHE A 195 17.18 16.36 21.86
C PHE A 195 15.85 17.12 21.87
N LEU A 196 14.71 16.44 21.68
CA LEU A 196 13.39 17.08 21.71
C LEU A 196 13.02 17.62 23.10
N GLU A 197 13.39 16.89 24.15
CA GLU A 197 13.22 17.34 25.55
C GLU A 197 14.07 18.58 25.83
N ASP A 198 15.34 18.55 25.43
CA ASP A 198 16.30 19.64 25.63
C ASP A 198 15.95 20.88 24.79
N PHE A 199 15.49 20.70 23.56
CA PHE A 199 15.09 21.78 22.66
C PHE A 199 13.99 22.67 23.26
N ASN A 200 13.06 22.08 24.00
CA ASN A 200 11.99 22.80 24.67
C ASN A 200 12.35 23.27 26.09
N ASN A 201 13.55 22.94 26.58
CA ASN A 201 13.97 23.22 27.94
C ASN A 201 14.70 24.57 28.05
N MET A 202 13.94 25.64 28.34
CA MET A 202 14.49 26.99 28.56
C MET A 202 15.46 27.11 29.74
N LYS A 203 15.54 26.10 30.62
CA LYS A 203 16.46 26.10 31.77
C LYS A 203 17.82 25.51 31.42
N LEU A 204 17.97 24.89 30.24
CA LEU A 204 19.21 24.27 29.82
C LEU A 204 20.25 25.35 29.57
N LYS A 205 21.34 25.31 30.35
CA LYS A 205 22.43 26.27 30.20
C LYS A 205 23.34 25.84 29.07
N VAL A 206 23.44 26.65 28.02
CA VAL A 206 24.42 26.47 26.95
C VAL A 206 25.76 27.08 27.40
N PRO A 207 26.87 26.32 27.36
CA PRO A 207 28.18 26.88 27.68
C PRO A 207 28.53 28.05 26.75
N PRO A 208 29.08 29.17 27.27
CA PRO A 208 29.39 30.35 26.45
C PRO A 208 30.32 30.06 25.26
N ASP A 209 31.29 29.15 25.43
CA ASP A 209 32.22 28.74 24.39
C ASP A 209 31.54 27.95 23.27
N ILE A 210 30.47 27.21 23.57
CA ILE A 210 29.65 26.53 22.56
C ILE A 210 28.82 27.56 21.79
N LEU A 211 28.25 28.55 22.49
CA LEU A 211 27.49 29.61 21.84
C LEU A 211 28.37 30.42 20.87
N GLU A 212 29.55 30.84 21.32
CA GLU A 212 30.52 31.55 20.47
C GLU A 212 30.91 30.72 19.25
N TRP A 213 31.19 29.43 19.45
CA TRP A 213 31.51 28.52 18.35
C TRP A 213 30.36 28.33 17.36
N VAL A 214 29.10 28.28 17.81
CA VAL A 214 27.93 28.23 16.92
C VAL A 214 27.80 29.54 16.13
N MET A 215 28.06 30.68 16.75
CA MET A 215 28.02 31.99 16.07
C MET A 215 29.13 32.11 15.01
N ASP A 216 30.32 31.55 15.26
CA ASP A 216 31.38 31.41 14.25
C ASP A 216 30.89 30.62 13.03
N ILE A 217 30.23 29.48 13.26
CA ILE A 217 29.67 28.62 12.19
C ILE A 217 28.62 29.37 11.39
N ILE A 218 27.68 30.04 12.05
CA ILE A 218 26.60 30.80 11.39
C ILE A 218 27.20 31.93 10.55
N SER A 219 28.15 32.67 11.10
CA SER A 219 28.80 33.78 10.40
C SER A 219 29.58 33.30 9.18
N ALA A 220 30.36 32.21 9.33
CA ALA A 220 31.08 31.62 8.21
C ALA A 220 30.15 31.03 7.15
N SER A 221 28.97 30.52 7.53
CA SER A 221 27.98 30.01 6.57
C SER A 221 27.34 31.11 5.72
N ALA A 222 27.25 32.34 6.27
CA ALA A 222 26.65 33.51 5.63
C ALA A 222 27.65 34.43 4.93
N ASP A 223 28.95 34.13 5.04
CA ASP A 223 30.02 34.93 4.42
C ASP A 223 30.13 34.66 2.91
N LYS A 224 30.86 35.52 2.20
CA LYS A 224 31.09 35.44 0.76
C LYS A 224 32.35 34.65 0.46
N TYR A 225 32.26 33.74 -0.52
CA TYR A 225 33.39 32.92 -0.94
C TYR A 225 33.57 32.96 -2.45
N PHE A 226 34.82 32.82 -2.90
CA PHE A 226 35.11 32.72 -4.33
C PHE A 226 34.60 31.41 -4.95
N ASN A 227 34.48 30.35 -4.15
CA ASN A 227 34.00 29.03 -4.57
C ASN A 227 33.59 28.15 -3.37
N GLU A 228 32.88 27.07 -3.68
CA GLU A 228 32.37 26.08 -2.74
C GLU A 228 33.46 25.49 -1.85
N ASP A 229 34.62 25.16 -2.44
CA ASP A 229 35.76 24.58 -1.73
C ASP A 229 36.28 25.50 -0.62
N GLY A 230 36.35 26.81 -0.89
CA GLY A 230 36.74 27.82 0.10
C GLY A 230 35.77 27.87 1.28
N ARG A 231 34.46 27.86 0.99
CA ARG A 231 33.40 27.83 2.01
C ARG A 231 33.48 26.56 2.85
N ILE A 232 33.54 25.40 2.20
CA ILE A 232 33.63 24.09 2.86
C ILE A 232 34.88 23.99 3.73
N LYS A 233 36.03 24.47 3.24
CA LYS A 233 37.27 24.49 4.01
C LYS A 233 37.12 25.31 5.29
N LYS A 234 36.57 26.53 5.20
CA LYS A 234 36.36 27.40 6.35
C LYS A 234 35.41 26.76 7.38
N MET A 235 34.32 26.16 6.91
CA MET A 235 33.38 25.42 7.75
C MET A 235 34.04 24.25 8.45
N ARG A 236 34.87 23.47 7.74
CA ARG A 236 35.59 22.33 8.33
C ARG A 236 36.56 22.76 9.41
N GLU A 237 37.29 23.85 9.20
CA GLU A 237 38.23 24.41 10.19
C GLU A 237 37.50 24.75 11.50
N ILE A 238 36.33 25.39 11.40
CA ILE A 238 35.52 25.73 12.58
C ILE A 238 34.99 24.47 13.26
N LEU A 239 34.41 23.53 12.50
CA LEU A 239 33.87 22.28 13.03
C LEU A 239 34.95 21.43 13.74
N SER A 240 36.18 21.44 13.21
CA SER A 240 37.30 20.69 13.78
C SER A 240 37.69 21.15 15.19
N LYS A 241 37.40 22.41 15.55
CA LYS A 241 37.67 22.94 16.90
C LYS A 241 36.95 22.17 18.00
N LYS A 242 35.77 21.61 17.73
CA LYS A 242 34.96 20.87 18.71
C LYS A 242 34.83 19.39 18.41
N PHE A 243 34.78 19.01 17.14
CA PHE A 243 34.61 17.61 16.75
C PHE A 243 35.92 16.84 16.55
N GLY A 244 37.07 17.50 16.69
CA GLY A 244 38.39 16.89 16.48
C GLY A 244 38.77 16.84 15.00
N THR A 245 39.65 15.92 14.63
CA THR A 245 40.19 15.84 13.27
C THR A 245 39.12 15.43 12.26
N ILE A 246 38.83 16.33 11.32
CA ILE A 246 37.96 16.08 10.18
C ILE A 246 38.84 15.92 8.93
N ALA A 247 39.00 14.68 8.48
CA ALA A 247 39.84 14.37 7.33
C ALA A 247 39.09 14.56 6.00
N LEU A 248 39.83 14.81 4.93
CA LEU A 248 39.32 14.58 3.57
C LEU A 248 39.58 13.13 3.20
N THR A 249 38.58 12.46 2.65
CA THR A 249 38.74 11.08 2.18
C THR A 249 37.95 10.89 0.89
N SER A 250 38.62 10.29 -0.10
CA SER A 250 38.00 9.76 -1.30
C SER A 250 37.81 8.26 -1.15
N TYR A 251 36.65 7.76 -1.57
CA TYR A 251 36.35 6.34 -1.56
C TYR A 251 36.01 5.90 -3.00
N GLY A 252 36.73 4.90 -3.51
CA GLY A 252 36.53 4.41 -4.88
C GLY A 252 36.76 5.47 -5.97
N LYS A 253 36.34 5.17 -7.20
CA LYS A 253 36.43 6.11 -8.32
C LYS A 253 35.26 7.09 -8.28
N GLY A 254 35.53 8.31 -7.80
CA GLY A 254 34.62 9.45 -7.94
C GLY A 254 33.70 9.73 -6.75
N CYS A 255 33.78 9.00 -5.64
CA CYS A 255 33.06 9.38 -4.42
C CYS A 255 33.99 10.17 -3.49
N GLN A 256 33.73 11.46 -3.35
CA GLN A 256 34.38 12.35 -2.38
C GLN A 256 33.36 12.87 -1.39
N CYS A 257 33.77 12.93 -0.12
CA CYS A 257 33.05 13.64 0.92
C CYS A 257 33.77 14.93 1.28
N ASP A 258 33.03 15.88 1.83
CA ASP A 258 33.55 17.21 2.18
C ASP A 258 34.19 17.21 3.57
N GLY A 259 34.10 16.08 4.28
CA GLY A 259 34.79 15.81 5.54
C GLY A 259 34.39 14.44 6.09
N LEU A 260 35.32 13.77 6.75
CA LEU A 260 35.14 12.50 7.44
C LEU A 260 35.55 12.69 8.91
N LEU A 261 34.61 12.46 9.81
CA LEU A 261 34.89 12.39 11.24
C LEU A 261 35.33 10.99 11.59
N THR A 262 36.46 10.90 12.27
CA THR A 262 37.04 9.63 12.70
C THR A 262 37.28 9.63 14.20
N ALA A 263 37.12 8.47 14.83
CA ALA A 263 37.49 8.24 16.21
C ALA A 263 38.42 7.02 16.29
N LYS A 264 39.51 7.14 17.07
CA LYS A 264 40.38 6.00 17.34
C LYS A 264 39.70 5.05 18.32
N VAL A 265 39.58 3.78 17.93
CA VAL A 265 39.09 2.69 18.78
C VAL A 265 40.18 1.62 18.83
N GLY A 266 41.07 1.74 19.82
CA GLY A 266 42.27 0.90 19.91
C GLY A 266 43.22 1.15 18.72
N LEU A 267 43.45 0.12 17.91
CA LEU A 267 44.29 0.18 16.71
C LEU A 267 43.51 0.56 15.43
N LEU A 268 42.20 0.74 15.51
CA LEU A 268 41.33 1.00 14.37
C LEU A 268 40.85 2.46 14.33
N ASP A 269 40.62 2.95 13.12
CA ASP A 269 39.92 4.21 12.87
C ASP A 269 38.44 3.90 12.59
N ALA A 270 37.56 4.31 13.50
CA ALA A 270 36.12 4.23 13.31
C ALA A 270 35.61 5.48 12.59
N TYR A 271 34.84 5.29 11.52
CA TYR A 271 34.18 6.38 10.80
C TYR A 271 32.85 6.70 11.46
N ILE A 272 32.77 7.87 12.08
CA ILE A 272 31.63 8.24 12.94
C ILE A 272 30.68 9.23 12.28
N GLY A 273 31.11 9.90 11.21
CA GLY A 273 30.27 10.86 10.51
C GLY A 273 30.88 11.36 9.20
N ILE A 274 30.00 11.81 8.30
CA ILE A 274 30.36 12.39 7.01
C ILE A 274 29.81 13.81 6.96
N ILE A 275 30.61 14.73 6.44
CA ILE A 275 30.22 16.12 6.19
C ILE A 275 29.97 16.29 4.70
N LYS A 276 28.84 16.91 4.39
CA LYS A 276 28.52 17.39 3.05
C LYS A 276 28.12 18.86 3.14
N GLY A 277 28.90 19.72 2.49
CA GLY A 277 28.54 21.11 2.26
C GLY A 277 27.46 21.17 1.18
N LYS A 278 26.45 22.00 1.41
CA LYS A 278 25.42 22.34 0.43
C LYS A 278 25.15 23.83 0.47
N ASN A 279 24.80 24.40 -0.68
CA ASN A 279 24.22 25.74 -0.75
C ASN A 279 22.69 25.56 -0.67
N GLU A 280 22.05 26.12 0.36
CA GLU A 280 20.59 25.99 0.52
C GLU A 280 19.80 26.89 -0.44
N VAL A 281 20.45 27.85 -1.11
CA VAL A 281 19.75 28.79 -2.01
C VAL A 281 19.28 28.11 -3.31
N GLY A 282 19.65 26.85 -3.57
CA GLY A 282 19.16 26.10 -4.73
C GLY A 282 19.60 26.70 -6.08
N SER A 283 20.48 27.70 -6.06
CA SER A 283 21.27 28.14 -7.20
C SER A 283 22.44 27.17 -7.35
N ASP A 284 22.17 26.01 -7.93
CA ASP A 284 23.17 24.99 -8.29
C ASP A 284 24.36 25.54 -9.14
N GLU A 285 24.33 26.83 -9.51
CA GLU A 285 25.27 27.50 -10.41
C GLU A 285 25.96 28.73 -9.78
N THR A 286 25.67 29.09 -8.53
CA THR A 286 26.29 30.26 -7.87
C THR A 286 26.30 30.10 -6.34
N ASP A 287 27.49 30.03 -5.74
CA ASP A 287 27.67 30.35 -4.32
C ASP A 287 27.53 31.88 -4.13
N PRO A 288 26.89 32.35 -3.05
CA PRO A 288 26.76 33.78 -2.74
C PRO A 288 28.08 34.47 -2.31
#